data_AF-A0A3C0STD4-F1
#
_entry.id   AF-A0A3C0STD4-F1
#
_cell.length_a   1.000
_cell.length_b   1.000
_cell.length_c   1.000
_cell.angle_alpha   90.00
_cell.angle_beta   90.00
_cell.angle_gamma   90.00
#
_symmetry.space_group_name_H-M   'P 1'
#
loop_
_entity.id
_entity.type
_entity.pdbx_description
1 polymer ?
#
loop_
_entity_poly.entity_id
_entity_poly.type
_entity_poly.pdbx_seq_one_letter_code
_entity_poly.pdbx_strand_id
1 'polypeptide(L)'
;MFRRNLDCIACAAAISARKAGAEVEIIEKTDLLLGLGNVGGIMRNNGRYTAAEELIALGAGDLINITDANTLHKNIDFPGHEHAWLLILLHTYYL
;
A
#
# COMPACT_ATOMS: atom_id res chain seq x y z
N MET A 1 14.99 9.14 4.99
CA MET A 1 13.76 8.31 4.93
C MET A 1 12.65 9.07 4.19
N PHE A 2 12.87 9.50 2.94
CA PHE A 2 11.92 10.37 2.19
C PHE A 2 11.80 10.02 0.69
N ARG A 3 12.45 8.95 0.21
CA ARG A 3 12.49 8.57 -1.22
C ARG A 3 11.71 7.29 -1.59
N ARG A 4 10.90 6.73 -0.68
CA ARG A 4 10.26 5.41 -0.88
C ARG A 4 8.75 5.38 -0.57
N ASN A 5 8.08 6.53 -0.60
CA ASN A 5 6.64 6.65 -0.34
C ASN A 5 5.83 6.97 -1.61
N LEU A 6 6.46 7.04 -2.79
CA LEU A 6 5.75 7.40 -4.03
C LEU A 6 4.97 6.22 -4.63
N ASP A 7 5.32 4.99 -4.26
CA ASP A 7 4.88 3.80 -4.98
C ASP A 7 3.39 3.49 -4.72
N CYS A 8 2.90 3.69 -3.49
CA CYS A 8 1.48 3.55 -3.15
C CYS A 8 0.59 4.64 -3.77
N ILE A 9 1.13 5.85 -3.95
CA ILE A 9 0.40 6.97 -4.57
C ILE A 9 0.20 6.69 -6.07
N ALA A 10 1.21 6.13 -6.75
CA ALA A 10 1.10 5.74 -8.15
C ALA A 10 0.03 4.65 -8.37
N CYS A 11 -0.02 3.63 -7.51
CA CYS A 11 -1.06 2.59 -7.55
C CYS A 11 -2.46 3.17 -7.29
N ALA A 12 -2.61 4.05 -6.29
CA ALA A 12 -3.89 4.68 -5.98
C ALA A 12 -4.38 5.59 -7.13
N ALA A 13 -3.46 6.32 -7.78
CA ALA A 13 -3.76 7.12 -8.96
C ALA A 13 -4.18 6.25 -10.16
N ALA A 14 -3.48 5.14 -10.40
CA ALA A 14 -3.83 4.20 -11.46
C ALA A 14 -5.22 3.57 -11.25
N ILE A 15 -5.56 3.18 -10.02
CA ILE A 15 -6.91 2.69 -9.67
C ILE A 15 -7.96 3.75 -9.98
N SER A 16 -7.71 4.99 -9.56
CA SER A 16 -8.62 6.12 -9.79
C SER A 16 -8.83 6.39 -11.28
N ALA A 17 -7.74 6.42 -12.06
CA ALA A 17 -7.78 6.62 -13.51
C ALA A 17 -8.52 5.47 -14.22
N ARG A 18 -8.31 4.21 -13.82
CA ARG A 18 -9.07 3.06 -14.36
C ARG A 18 -10.55 3.17 -14.06
N LYS A 19 -10.95 3.57 -12.84
CA LYS A 19 -12.36 3.77 -12.46
C LYS A 19 -13.00 4.91 -13.23
N ALA A 20 -12.23 5.92 -13.62
CA ALA A 20 -12.67 7.01 -14.50
C ALA A 20 -12.80 6.58 -15.99
N GLY A 21 -12.51 5.32 -16.32
CA GLY A 21 -12.64 4.78 -17.67
C GLY A 21 -11.40 4.99 -18.56
N ALA A 22 -10.29 5.49 -18.01
CA ALA A 22 -9.04 5.58 -18.74
C ALA A 22 -8.43 4.19 -18.96
N GLU A 23 -7.76 4.01 -20.09
CA GLU A 23 -6.80 2.92 -20.26
C GLU A 23 -5.55 3.27 -19.44
N VAL A 24 -5.12 2.35 -18.58
CA VAL A 24 -3.96 2.56 -17.71
C VAL A 24 -3.09 1.33 -17.77
N GLU A 25 -1.83 1.57 -18.08
CA GLU A 25 -0.73 0.62 -17.95
C GLU A 25 0.17 1.07 -16.80
N ILE A 26 0.58 0.11 -15.97
CA ILE A 26 1.53 0.32 -14.91
C ILE A 26 2.80 -0.41 -15.29
N ILE A 27 3.91 0.32 -15.40
CA ILE A 27 5.21 -0.25 -15.70
C ILE A 27 6.10 -0.02 -14.48
N GLU A 28 6.54 -1.11 -13.86
CA GLU A 28 7.46 -1.05 -12.74
C GLU A 28 8.81 -1.67 -13.10
N LYS A 29 9.90 -1.03 -12.68
CA LYS A 29 11.27 -1.52 -12.85
C LYS A 29 11.74 -2.39 -11.67
N THR A 30 11.28 -2.05 -10.48
CA THR A 30 11.51 -2.80 -9.25
C THR A 30 10.28 -3.67 -8.97
N ASP A 31 10.28 -4.56 -7.98
CA ASP A 31 9.07 -5.32 -7.58
C ASP A 31 8.55 -4.72 -6.26
N LEU A 32 8.34 -3.41 -6.25
CA LEU A 32 8.12 -2.57 -5.07
C LEU A 32 6.79 -1.76 -5.10
N LEU A 33 6.15 -1.65 -6.26
CA LEU A 33 4.95 -0.86 -6.51
C LEU A 33 3.69 -1.65 -6.14
N LEU A 34 3.69 -2.95 -6.44
CA LEU A 34 2.79 -3.92 -5.82
C LEU A 34 3.41 -4.54 -4.56
N GLY A 35 4.75 -4.49 -4.47
CA GLY A 35 5.57 -5.08 -3.43
C GLY A 35 6.10 -4.09 -2.38
N LEU A 36 5.20 -3.50 -1.59
CA LEU A 36 5.40 -3.55 -0.13
C LEU A 36 6.78 -3.04 0.39
N GLY A 37 7.24 -1.89 -0.11
CA GLY A 37 8.58 -1.33 0.06
C GLY A 37 9.33 -1.66 1.36
N ASN A 38 10.48 -2.31 1.23
CA ASN A 38 11.56 -2.61 2.20
C ASN A 38 11.20 -3.33 3.51
N VAL A 39 9.93 -3.38 3.92
CA VAL A 39 9.46 -4.01 5.17
C VAL A 39 8.06 -4.62 4.96
N GLY A 40 7.91 -5.52 3.98
CA GLY A 40 6.78 -6.45 3.91
C GLY A 40 5.39 -5.83 3.94
N GLY A 41 5.22 -4.59 3.46
CA GLY A 41 3.88 -4.15 3.07
C GLY A 41 3.06 -3.48 4.14
N ILE A 42 3.74 -2.97 5.16
CA ILE A 42 3.09 -2.33 6.28
C ILE A 42 2.46 -1.02 5.82
N MET A 43 1.13 -1.01 5.69
CA MET A 43 0.34 0.18 5.35
C MET A 43 -0.06 0.96 6.61
N ARG A 44 -0.28 0.27 7.75
CA ARG A 44 -0.54 0.90 9.06
C ARG A 44 0.67 0.74 9.97
N ASN A 45 1.42 1.82 10.18
CA ASN A 45 2.44 1.95 11.24
C ASN A 45 2.68 3.42 11.58
N ASN A 46 3.49 3.67 12.62
CA ASN A 46 3.85 5.01 13.10
C ASN A 46 4.32 5.99 12.01
N GLY A 47 4.91 5.50 10.91
CA GLY A 47 5.37 6.36 9.80
C GLY A 47 4.41 6.50 8.63
N ARG A 48 3.39 5.65 8.50
CA ARG A 48 2.49 5.58 7.32
C ARG A 48 1.01 5.72 7.64
N TYR A 49 0.62 5.61 8.91
CA TYR A 49 -0.78 5.70 9.35
C TYR A 49 -1.42 7.02 8.90
N THR A 50 -0.78 8.16 9.19
CA THR A 50 -1.30 9.47 8.81
C THR A 50 -1.46 9.61 7.30
N ALA A 51 -0.48 9.18 6.52
CA ALA A 51 -0.54 9.24 5.06
C ALA A 51 -1.66 8.36 4.48
N ALA A 52 -1.93 7.20 5.10
CA ALA A 52 -3.04 6.32 4.70
C ALA A 52 -4.40 7.00 4.97
N GLU A 53 -4.57 7.65 6.12
CA GLU A 53 -5.79 8.39 6.45
C GLU A 53 -6.00 9.60 5.55
N GLU A 54 -4.93 10.33 5.20
CA GLU A 54 -4.98 11.44 4.24
C GLU A 54 -5.41 10.94 2.85
N LEU A 55 -4.87 9.81 2.37
CA LEU A 55 -5.27 9.21 1.09
C LEU A 55 -6.74 8.78 1.08
N ILE A 56 -7.23 8.22 2.18
CA ILE A 56 -8.66 7.87 2.33
C ILE A 56 -9.52 9.14 2.24
N ALA A 57 -9.16 10.19 2.98
CA ALA A 57 -9.90 11.45 2.98
C ALA A 57 -9.90 12.15 1.61
N LEU A 58 -8.83 11.98 0.82
CA LEU A 58 -8.72 12.51 -0.55
C LEU A 58 -9.44 11.68 -1.62
N GLY A 59 -10.15 10.61 -1.23
CA GLY A 59 -10.90 9.75 -2.15
C GLY A 59 -10.04 8.70 -2.87
N ALA A 60 -8.77 8.56 -2.49
CA ALA A 60 -7.83 7.56 -3.01
C ALA A 60 -7.72 6.34 -2.08
N GLY A 61 -8.73 6.09 -1.24
CA GLY A 61 -8.74 5.06 -0.20
C GLY A 61 -8.86 3.63 -0.69
N ASP A 62 -9.17 3.39 -1.97
CA ASP A 62 -9.39 2.03 -2.52
C ASP A 62 -8.20 1.10 -2.26
N LEU A 63 -6.98 1.59 -2.50
CA LEU A 63 -5.76 0.81 -2.25
C LEU A 63 -5.62 0.47 -0.76
N ILE A 64 -5.83 1.46 0.11
CA ILE A 64 -5.73 1.29 1.56
C ILE A 64 -6.78 0.29 2.06
N ASN A 65 -8.02 0.43 1.62
CA ASN A 65 -9.13 -0.46 2.00
C ASN A 65 -8.88 -1.91 1.56
N ILE A 66 -8.38 -2.12 0.34
CA ILE A 66 -8.02 -3.45 -0.15
C ILE A 66 -6.86 -4.02 0.69
N THR A 67 -5.85 -3.21 1.01
CA THR A 67 -4.72 -3.66 1.84
C THR A 67 -5.16 -4.01 3.27
N ASP A 68 -6.05 -3.22 3.87
CA ASP A 68 -6.58 -3.44 5.23
C ASP A 68 -7.47 -4.69 5.30
N ALA A 69 -8.22 -4.98 4.24
CA ALA A 69 -9.06 -6.17 4.10
C ALA A 69 -8.22 -7.45 3.97
N ASN A 70 -7.08 -7.39 3.30
CA ASN A 70 -6.19 -8.54 3.07
C ASN A 70 -5.07 -8.65 4.12
N THR A 71 -5.00 -7.73 5.08
CA THR A 71 -4.04 -7.77 6.17
C THR A 71 -4.36 -8.93 7.13
N LEU A 72 -3.42 -9.86 7.26
CA LEU A 72 -3.54 -11.04 8.13
C LEU A 72 -3.21 -10.73 9.58
N HIS A 73 -2.17 -9.92 9.82
CA HIS A 73 -1.72 -9.60 11.17
C HIS A 73 -2.00 -8.13 11.45
N LYS A 74 -2.85 -7.86 12.43
CA LYS A 74 -3.25 -6.51 12.83
C LYS A 74 -2.78 -6.25 14.25
N ASN A 75 -2.39 -5.00 14.52
CA ASN A 75 -1.97 -4.53 15.84
C ASN A 75 -0.84 -5.38 16.44
N ILE A 76 0.21 -5.63 15.66
CA ILE A 76 1.40 -6.32 16.16
C ILE A 76 2.48 -5.30 16.56
N ASP A 77 3.23 -5.63 17.60
CA ASP A 77 4.36 -4.84 18.06
C ASP A 77 5.67 -5.57 17.77
N PHE A 78 6.65 -4.84 17.25
CA PHE A 78 8.02 -5.33 17.05
C PHE A 78 9.01 -4.16 17.14
N PRO A 79 10.32 -4.41 17.32
CA PRO A 79 11.27 -3.33 17.61
C PRO A 79 11.18 -2.16 16.62
N GLY A 80 10.82 -0.97 17.12
CA GLY A 80 10.67 0.27 16.34
C GLY A 80 9.28 0.51 15.74
N HIS A 81 8.32 -0.40 15.93
CA HIS A 81 6.97 -0.30 15.39
C HIS A 81 5.93 -0.78 16.40
N GLU A 82 5.05 0.14 16.80
CA GLU A 82 3.89 -0.16 17.64
C GLU A 82 2.64 -0.20 16.75
N HIS A 83 1.70 -1.10 17.03
CA HIS A 83 0.41 -1.19 16.35
C HIS A 83 0.49 -1.42 14.84
N ALA A 84 1.50 -2.16 14.38
CA ALA A 84 1.71 -2.39 12.95
C ALA A 84 0.71 -3.39 12.37
N TRP A 85 0.31 -3.16 11.12
CA TRP A 85 -0.51 -4.09 10.34
C TRP A 85 0.35 -4.70 9.23
N LEU A 86 0.52 -6.02 9.25
CA LEU A 86 1.27 -6.74 8.22
C LEU A 86 0.32 -7.28 7.15
N LEU A 87 0.46 -6.70 5.96
CA LEU A 87 -0.10 -7.28 4.76
C LEU A 87 0.90 -8.30 4.19
N ILE A 88 0.59 -9.59 4.33
CA ILE A 88 1.30 -10.64 3.60
C ILE A 88 0.53 -10.87 2.30
N LEU A 89 0.87 -10.13 1.24
CA LEU A 89 0.61 -10.60 -0.11
C LEU A 89 1.69 -11.65 -0.39
N LEU A 90 1.42 -12.90 0.01
CA LEU A 90 2.14 -14.03 -0.56
C LEU A 90 2.02 -13.90 -2.08
N HIS A 91 3.14 -14.08 -2.77
CA HIS A 91 3.26 -14.21 -4.22
C HIS A 91 2.53 -15.47 -4.71
N THR A 92 1.31 -15.73 -4.25
CA THR A 92 0.34 -16.60 -4.89
C THR A 92 -0.34 -15.74 -5.94
N TYR A 93 -0.29 -16.18 -7.19
CA TYR A 93 -0.76 -15.49 -8.41
C TYR A 93 0.30 -14.69 -9.18
N TYR A 94 1.47 -15.30 -9.41
CA TYR A 94 2.04 -15.29 -10.77
C TYR A 94 2.05 -16.71 -11.31
N LEU A 95 1.36 -16.90 -12.44
CA LEU A 95 1.53 -17.94 -13.47
C LEU A 95 1.21 -19.40 -13.10
#